data_AF-A0ABD1FNU9-F1
#
_entry.id   AF-A0ABD1FNU9-F1
#
_cell.length_a   1.000
_cell.length_b   1.000
_cell.length_c   1.000
_cell.angle_alpha   90.00
_cell.angle_beta   90.00
_cell.angle_gamma   90.00
#
_symmetry.space_group_name_H-M   'P 1'
#
loop_
_entity.id
_entity.type
_entity.pdbx_description
1 polymer ?
#
loop_
_entity_poly.entity_id
_entity_poly.type
_entity_poly.pdbx_seq_one_letter_code
_entity_poly.pdbx_strand_id
1 'polypeptide(L)'
;MRYIASQLDNKTRIVALSNSLANAKDLGEWIGATSHGLFNFPPGVRPVPLDIHIQGVDIANFEARMQAMTKPTYTAILQHSKNCKPAIVFVPTRKHARMTAVDLMTYSSADSEQKPLFLLQSPEELDPFVANIKEPMLKETIQFGVGYLHEGLSSTDQDIVKTLFETGCIQVCVMSSTMCWGVPLSAHLVVVMGTQYYDGRENAHSDYPVTDLLQMMGYASRPLVDNFGKCVILCHTPHKVYYKKFLHEAFPVESHLHHYLHDNLNAEVVVGVIQNKQDAVDYLTWTFIYRRPTQNPNYYNLLGVSHRDLSDHLSCREHNQ
;
A
#
# COMPACT_ATOMS: atom_id res chain seq x y z
N MET A 1 -20.77 15.86 -1.23
CA MET A 1 -20.08 17.12 -0.85
C MET A 1 -20.14 18.20 -1.91
N ARG A 2 -19.63 17.99 -3.14
CA ARG A 2 -19.70 19.03 -4.19
C ARG A 2 -21.14 19.39 -4.59
N TYR A 3 -21.99 18.38 -4.76
CA TYR A 3 -23.43 18.57 -5.00
C TYR A 3 -24.09 19.41 -3.88
N ILE A 4 -23.85 19.04 -2.61
CA ILE A 4 -24.34 19.75 -1.43
C ILE A 4 -23.91 21.23 -1.43
N ALA A 5 -22.63 21.50 -1.72
CA ALA A 5 -22.12 22.87 -1.80
C ALA A 5 -22.81 23.70 -2.90
N SER A 6 -23.17 23.06 -4.01
CA SER A 6 -23.92 23.69 -5.10
C SER A 6 -25.38 23.98 -4.75
N GLN A 7 -26.01 23.17 -3.89
CA GLN A 7 -27.43 23.32 -3.50
C GLN A 7 -27.63 24.34 -2.37
N LEU A 8 -26.69 24.40 -1.41
CA LEU A 8 -26.81 25.25 -0.22
C LEU A 8 -26.27 26.68 -0.42
N ASP A 9 -25.83 27.03 -1.64
CA ASP A 9 -25.07 28.25 -1.99
C ASP A 9 -23.94 28.58 -0.99
N ASN A 10 -23.42 27.54 -0.33
CA ASN A 10 -22.40 27.64 0.69
C ASN A 10 -21.09 27.08 0.12
N LYS A 11 -20.07 27.94 0.08
CA LYS A 11 -18.77 27.61 -0.49
C LYS A 11 -18.00 26.68 0.44
N THR A 12 -18.17 25.38 0.25
CA THR A 12 -17.37 24.36 0.93
C THR A 12 -16.01 24.21 0.25
N ARG A 13 -14.92 24.54 0.96
CA ARG A 13 -13.55 24.31 0.46
C ARG A 13 -13.21 22.82 0.53
N ILE A 14 -12.92 22.21 -0.62
CA ILE A 14 -12.46 20.83 -0.72
C ILE A 14 -10.93 20.85 -0.89
N VAL A 15 -10.23 20.13 -0.02
CA VAL A 15 -8.78 19.86 -0.14
C VAL A 15 -8.63 18.35 -0.32
N ALA A 16 -8.21 17.92 -1.51
CA ALA A 16 -7.97 16.52 -1.83
C ALA A 16 -6.47 16.23 -1.79
N LEU A 17 -6.08 15.20 -1.04
CA LEU A 17 -4.71 14.71 -0.96
C LEU A 17 -4.65 13.36 -1.68
N SER A 18 -3.66 13.17 -2.53
CA SER A 18 -3.46 11.92 -3.27
C SER A 18 -1.97 11.71 -3.58
N ASN A 19 -1.62 10.48 -3.94
CA ASN A 19 -0.33 10.17 -4.55
C ASN A 19 -0.27 10.75 -5.97
N SER A 20 0.89 10.65 -6.63
CA SER A 20 1.07 11.05 -8.02
C SER A 20 0.09 10.34 -8.95
N LEU A 21 -0.73 11.11 -9.70
CA LEU A 21 -1.75 10.56 -10.60
C LEU A 21 -1.46 10.90 -12.06
N ALA A 22 -1.72 9.97 -12.98
CA ALA A 22 -1.58 10.24 -14.41
C ALA A 22 -2.70 11.18 -14.92
N ASN A 23 -3.90 11.04 -14.37
CA ASN A 23 -5.11 11.75 -14.77
C ASN A 23 -5.61 12.74 -13.70
N ALA A 24 -4.68 13.44 -13.04
CA ALA A 24 -5.00 14.42 -12.00
C ALA A 24 -5.93 15.55 -12.47
N LYS A 25 -5.90 15.89 -13.77
CA LYS A 25 -6.76 16.92 -14.37
C LYS A 25 -8.24 16.57 -14.23
N ASP A 26 -8.63 15.33 -14.54
CA ASP A 26 -10.02 14.89 -14.49
C ASP A 26 -10.55 14.93 -13.05
N LEU A 27 -9.71 14.53 -12.08
CA LEU A 27 -10.04 14.61 -10.66
C LEU A 27 -10.13 16.05 -10.19
N GLY A 28 -9.20 16.92 -10.60
CA GLY A 28 -9.22 18.34 -10.30
C GLY A 28 -10.53 18.99 -10.77
N GLU A 29 -10.91 18.78 -12.02
CA GLU A 29 -12.17 19.30 -12.55
C GLU A 29 -13.40 18.67 -11.87
N TRP A 30 -13.33 17.39 -11.47
CA TRP A 30 -14.40 16.71 -10.73
C TRP A 30 -14.61 17.27 -9.32
N ILE A 31 -13.55 17.63 -8.60
CA ILE A 31 -13.68 18.27 -7.29
C ILE A 31 -13.93 19.78 -7.38
N GLY A 32 -13.79 20.36 -8.58
CA GLY A 32 -13.93 21.79 -8.82
C GLY A 32 -12.67 22.60 -8.48
N ALA A 33 -11.51 21.95 -8.45
CA ALA A 33 -10.22 22.62 -8.32
C ALA A 33 -9.89 23.38 -9.61
N THR A 34 -9.50 24.64 -9.48
CA THR A 34 -8.98 25.44 -10.60
C THR A 34 -7.60 24.93 -11.01
N SER A 35 -7.16 25.26 -12.22
CA SER A 35 -5.80 24.94 -12.70
C SER A 35 -4.71 25.47 -11.76
N HIS A 36 -4.93 26.61 -11.11
CA HIS A 36 -4.03 27.18 -10.11
C HIS A 36 -4.02 26.43 -8.77
N GLY A 37 -5.08 25.69 -8.46
CA GLY A 37 -5.19 24.87 -7.24
C GLY A 37 -4.84 23.41 -7.44
N LEU A 38 -4.48 22.99 -8.65
CA LEU A 38 -4.15 21.60 -8.99
C LEU A 38 -2.62 21.40 -8.95
N PHE A 39 -2.15 20.77 -7.87
CA PHE A 39 -0.75 20.40 -7.72
C PHE A 39 -0.60 18.89 -7.87
N ASN A 40 0.01 18.46 -8.98
CA ASN A 40 0.31 17.05 -9.25
C ASN A 40 1.79 16.91 -9.57
N PHE A 41 2.49 16.08 -8.79
CA PHE A 41 3.93 15.90 -8.89
C PHE A 41 4.26 14.51 -9.40
N PRO A 42 5.32 14.32 -10.21
CA PRO A 42 5.74 12.98 -10.62
C PRO A 42 6.26 12.17 -9.42
N PRO A 43 6.21 10.82 -9.46
CA PRO A 43 6.55 9.95 -8.32
C PRO A 43 7.96 10.14 -7.74
N GLY A 44 8.89 10.69 -8.55
CA GLY A 44 10.26 11.01 -8.13
C GLY A 44 10.40 12.26 -7.27
N VAL A 45 9.39 13.14 -7.22
CA VAL A 45 9.41 14.32 -6.34
C VAL A 45 9.05 13.88 -4.92
N ARG A 46 10.09 13.54 -4.15
CA ARG A 46 9.99 13.13 -2.76
C ARG A 46 10.97 13.94 -1.91
N PRO A 47 10.62 14.31 -0.66
CA PRO A 47 11.57 14.94 0.26
C PRO A 47 12.83 14.11 0.48
N VAL A 48 12.67 12.78 0.54
CA VAL A 48 13.75 11.80 0.58
C VAL A 48 13.70 11.00 -0.73
N PRO A 49 14.72 11.11 -1.61
CA PRO A 49 14.83 10.29 -2.82
C PRO A 49 14.77 8.79 -2.49
N LEU A 50 14.09 8.02 -3.34
CA LEU A 50 13.88 6.58 -3.13
C LEU A 50 14.54 5.76 -4.24
N ASP A 51 15.49 4.91 -3.88
CA ASP A 51 16.13 3.96 -4.80
C ASP A 51 15.38 2.62 -4.80
N ILE A 52 14.75 2.28 -5.93
CA ILE A 52 13.89 1.09 -6.06
C ILE A 52 14.64 -0.01 -6.81
N HIS A 53 14.75 -1.19 -6.20
CA HIS A 53 15.36 -2.38 -6.79
C HIS A 53 14.31 -3.49 -6.89
N ILE A 54 14.11 -4.05 -8.09
CA ILE A 54 13.12 -5.12 -8.31
C ILE A 54 13.85 -6.41 -8.70
N GLN A 55 13.69 -7.44 -7.88
CA GLN A 55 14.27 -8.77 -8.09
C GLN A 55 13.15 -9.78 -8.35
N GLY A 56 13.28 -10.52 -9.45
CA GLY A 56 12.34 -11.57 -9.82
C GLY A 56 12.83 -12.92 -9.33
N VAL A 57 11.95 -13.72 -8.74
CA VAL A 57 12.20 -15.12 -8.40
C VAL A 57 11.35 -16.01 -9.29
N ASP A 58 12.01 -16.86 -10.07
CA ASP A 58 11.38 -17.71 -11.08
C ASP A 58 11.00 -19.08 -10.50
N ILE A 59 10.03 -19.08 -9.58
CA ILE A 59 9.48 -20.29 -8.97
C ILE A 59 7.96 -20.13 -9.02
N ALA A 60 7.24 -21.06 -9.66
CA ALA A 60 5.79 -20.96 -9.83
C ALA A 60 5.01 -21.21 -8.53
N ASN A 61 5.43 -22.21 -7.73
CA ASN A 61 4.78 -22.52 -6.46
C ASN A 61 4.99 -21.37 -5.45
N PHE A 62 3.90 -20.85 -4.88
CA PHE A 62 3.93 -19.70 -3.98
C PHE A 62 4.75 -19.93 -2.71
N GLU A 63 4.53 -21.04 -2.00
CA GLU A 63 5.20 -21.35 -0.75
C GLU A 63 6.72 -21.56 -0.95
N ALA A 64 7.10 -22.33 -1.98
CA ALA A 64 8.50 -22.53 -2.33
C ALA A 64 9.17 -21.21 -2.76
N ARG A 65 8.44 -20.36 -3.48
CA ARG A 65 8.91 -19.01 -3.87
C ARG A 65 9.14 -18.14 -2.65
N MET A 66 8.22 -18.14 -1.69
CA MET A 66 8.35 -17.37 -0.44
C MET A 66 9.58 -17.82 0.35
N GLN A 67 9.81 -19.13 0.52
CA GLN A 67 11.01 -19.63 1.19
C GLN A 67 12.30 -19.24 0.45
N ALA A 68 12.31 -19.34 -0.88
CA ALA A 68 13.46 -18.95 -1.69
C ALA A 68 13.76 -17.44 -1.62
N MET A 69 12.76 -16.59 -1.33
CA MET A 69 12.93 -15.15 -1.17
C MET A 69 13.58 -14.76 0.16
N THR A 70 13.60 -15.62 1.18
CA THR A 70 14.09 -15.26 2.52
C THR A 70 15.59 -14.95 2.53
N LYS A 71 16.41 -15.75 1.82
CA LYS A 71 17.85 -15.51 1.71
C LYS A 71 18.19 -14.22 0.94
N PRO A 72 17.55 -13.92 -0.22
CA PRO A 72 17.61 -12.61 -0.85
C PRO A 72 17.21 -11.45 0.08
N THR A 73 16.15 -11.61 0.89
CA THR A 73 15.76 -10.59 1.89
C THR A 73 16.88 -10.30 2.87
N TYR A 74 17.48 -11.34 3.47
CA TYR A 74 18.62 -11.18 4.37
C TYR A 74 19.79 -10.47 3.69
N THR A 75 20.12 -10.89 2.48
CA THR A 75 21.21 -10.30 1.68
C THR A 75 20.94 -8.83 1.35
N ALA A 76 19.69 -8.49 1.03
CA ALA A 76 19.27 -7.12 0.76
C ALA A 76 19.42 -6.23 2.00
N ILE A 77 19.09 -6.74 3.20
CA ILE A 77 19.29 -6.02 4.47
C ILE A 77 20.78 -5.72 4.68
N LEU A 78 21.66 -6.71 4.51
CA LEU A 78 23.11 -6.51 4.67
C LEU A 78 23.70 -5.55 3.62
N GLN A 79 23.23 -5.62 2.38
CA GLN A 79 23.74 -4.80 1.29
C GLN A 79 23.26 -3.34 1.36
N HIS A 80 21.99 -3.13 1.67
CA HIS A 80 21.34 -1.83 1.55
C HIS A 80 21.18 -1.10 2.89
N SER A 81 21.13 -1.82 4.02
CA SER A 81 20.99 -1.25 5.36
C SER A 81 22.32 -1.22 6.13
N LYS A 82 23.39 -0.83 5.45
CA LYS A 82 24.73 -0.65 6.06
C LYS A 82 24.67 0.41 7.17
N ASN A 83 25.55 0.28 8.17
CA ASN A 83 25.64 1.15 9.34
C ASN A 83 24.43 1.04 10.28
N CYS A 84 23.89 -0.16 10.48
CA CYS A 84 22.84 -0.42 11.46
C CYS A 84 21.54 0.38 11.22
N LYS A 85 21.25 0.73 9.97
CA LYS A 85 20.04 1.48 9.65
C LYS A 85 18.79 0.57 9.73
N PRO A 86 17.63 1.10 10.15
CA PRO A 86 16.41 0.32 10.31
C PRO A 86 15.88 -0.18 8.97
N ALA A 87 15.39 -1.42 8.99
CA ALA A 87 14.80 -2.09 7.83
C ALA A 87 13.43 -2.69 8.17
N ILE A 88 12.44 -2.44 7.30
CA ILE A 88 11.11 -3.07 7.39
C ILE A 88 10.96 -4.09 6.28
N VAL A 89 10.48 -5.28 6.61
CA VAL A 89 10.20 -6.35 5.65
C VAL A 89 8.70 -6.61 5.62
N PHE A 90 8.02 -6.27 4.52
CA PHE A 90 6.61 -6.63 4.33
C PHE A 90 6.48 -8.04 3.77
N VAL A 91 5.57 -8.81 4.34
CA VAL A 91 5.25 -10.18 3.93
C VAL A 91 3.75 -10.41 3.80
N PRO A 92 3.29 -11.43 3.06
CA PRO A 92 1.88 -11.56 2.71
C PRO A 92 0.93 -11.96 3.82
N THR A 93 1.40 -12.72 4.82
CA THR A 93 0.52 -13.23 5.87
C THR A 93 1.19 -13.18 7.23
N ARG A 94 0.37 -13.28 8.28
CA ARG A 94 0.82 -13.39 9.69
C ARG A 94 1.81 -14.54 9.88
N LYS A 95 1.54 -15.68 9.24
CA LYS A 95 2.39 -16.88 9.30
C LYS A 95 3.78 -16.57 8.71
N HIS A 96 3.81 -15.91 7.55
CA HIS A 96 5.07 -15.48 6.94
C HIS A 96 5.81 -14.48 7.83
N ALA A 97 5.12 -13.56 8.53
CA ALA A 97 5.79 -12.58 9.39
C ALA A 97 6.61 -13.26 10.49
N ARG A 98 6.01 -14.26 11.13
CA ARG A 98 6.71 -15.08 12.13
C ARG A 98 7.82 -15.92 11.50
N MET A 99 7.54 -16.64 10.42
CA MET A 99 8.53 -17.53 9.79
C MET A 99 9.75 -16.77 9.27
N THR A 100 9.54 -15.66 8.54
CA THR A 100 10.61 -14.83 8.00
C THR A 100 11.44 -14.20 9.12
N ALA A 101 10.84 -13.77 10.24
CA ALA A 101 11.60 -13.26 11.37
C ALA A 101 12.55 -14.32 11.96
N VAL A 102 12.08 -15.57 12.07
CA VAL A 102 12.86 -16.70 12.59
C VAL A 102 13.97 -17.11 11.63
N ASP A 103 13.69 -17.10 10.33
CA ASP A 103 14.70 -17.38 9.31
C ASP A 103 15.77 -16.29 9.30
N LEU A 104 15.40 -15.01 9.42
CA LEU A 104 16.34 -13.88 9.50
C LEU A 104 17.22 -13.97 10.75
N MET A 105 16.63 -14.34 11.89
CA MET A 105 17.37 -14.66 13.12
C MET A 105 18.38 -15.79 12.88
N THR A 106 17.94 -16.89 12.25
CA THR A 106 18.79 -18.05 11.97
C THR A 106 19.95 -17.70 11.04
N TYR A 107 19.71 -16.91 9.98
CA TYR A 107 20.76 -16.42 9.10
C TYR A 107 21.74 -15.50 9.83
N SER A 108 21.23 -14.60 10.69
CA SER A 108 22.10 -13.73 11.50
C SER A 108 23.00 -14.54 12.44
N SER A 109 22.50 -15.59 13.06
CA SER A 109 23.28 -16.45 13.96
C SER A 109 24.30 -17.31 13.22
N ALA A 110 24.03 -17.68 11.97
CA ALA A 110 24.98 -18.43 11.14
C ALA A 110 26.15 -17.58 10.63
N ASP A 111 25.92 -16.29 10.37
CA ASP A 111 26.96 -15.36 9.88
C ASP A 111 27.84 -14.77 11.01
N SER A 112 27.33 -14.69 12.24
CA SER A 112 28.07 -14.13 13.38
C SER A 112 27.94 -14.99 14.63
N GLU A 113 29.07 -15.60 15.05
CA GLU A 113 29.13 -16.45 16.24
C GLU A 113 29.13 -15.66 17.56
N GLN A 114 29.40 -14.35 17.55
CA GLN A 114 29.71 -13.58 18.77
C GLN A 114 28.66 -12.53 19.14
N LYS A 115 27.93 -11.93 18.19
CA LYS A 115 26.88 -10.94 18.47
C LYS A 115 25.77 -10.98 17.41
N PRO A 116 24.49 -10.95 17.82
CA PRO A 116 23.39 -10.76 16.87
C PRO A 116 23.57 -9.45 16.08
N LEU A 117 23.66 -9.57 14.75
CA LEU A 117 23.99 -8.45 13.85
C LEU A 117 22.94 -7.33 13.90
N PHE A 118 21.68 -7.71 14.15
CA PHE A 118 20.55 -6.78 14.12
C PHE A 118 20.24 -6.18 15.50
N LEU A 119 20.96 -6.58 16.55
CA LEU A 119 20.81 -6.03 17.90
C LEU A 119 21.76 -4.85 18.10
N LEU A 120 21.20 -3.66 18.17
CA LEU A 120 21.98 -2.42 18.19
C LEU A 120 22.35 -2.00 19.62
N GLN A 121 21.49 -2.32 20.59
CA GLN A 121 21.66 -2.01 22.00
C GLN A 121 22.05 -3.24 22.85
N SER A 122 22.34 -2.99 24.13
CA SER A 122 22.74 -4.06 25.06
C SER A 122 21.52 -4.91 25.45
N PRO A 123 21.68 -6.23 25.69
CA PRO A 123 20.58 -7.09 26.11
C PRO A 123 19.89 -6.63 27.42
N GLU A 124 20.65 -6.02 28.33
CA GLU A 124 20.16 -5.56 29.64
C GLU A 124 19.08 -4.47 29.52
N GLU A 125 19.17 -3.62 28.49
CA GLU A 125 18.17 -2.57 28.22
C GLU A 125 16.86 -3.13 27.64
N LEU A 126 16.92 -4.32 27.02
CA LEU A 126 15.77 -5.00 26.40
C LEU A 126 14.99 -5.87 27.37
N ASP A 127 15.65 -6.44 28.38
CA ASP A 127 15.04 -7.34 29.37
C ASP A 127 13.70 -6.85 29.96
N PRO A 128 13.52 -5.58 30.40
CA PRO A 128 12.23 -5.13 30.93
C PRO A 128 11.11 -5.12 29.88
N PHE A 129 11.45 -4.87 28.61
CA PHE A 129 10.49 -4.93 27.51
C PHE A 129 10.14 -6.39 27.17
N VAL A 130 11.16 -7.25 27.05
CA VAL A 130 11.00 -8.67 26.71
C VAL A 130 10.20 -9.43 27.78
N ALA A 131 10.34 -9.05 29.06
CA ALA A 131 9.57 -9.62 30.15
C ALA A 131 8.04 -9.41 29.98
N ASN A 132 7.63 -8.25 29.46
CA ASN A 132 6.24 -7.85 29.29
C ASN A 132 5.57 -8.42 28.03
N ILE A 133 6.35 -8.97 27.09
CA ILE A 133 5.82 -9.56 25.87
C ILE A 133 5.03 -10.83 26.21
N LYS A 134 3.93 -11.09 25.51
CA LYS A 134 3.12 -12.29 25.70
C LYS A 134 3.48 -13.40 24.72
N GLU A 135 3.74 -13.04 23.47
CA GLU A 135 4.06 -14.01 22.41
C GLU A 135 5.48 -14.58 22.59
N PRO A 136 5.65 -15.90 22.80
CA PRO A 136 6.95 -16.49 23.14
C PRO A 136 7.95 -16.39 21.98
N MET A 137 7.50 -16.63 20.75
CA MET A 137 8.38 -16.54 19.57
C MET A 137 8.89 -15.12 19.35
N LEU A 138 8.08 -14.12 19.68
CA LEU A 138 8.45 -12.72 19.55
C LEU A 138 9.59 -12.36 20.52
N LYS A 139 9.55 -12.87 21.75
CA LYS A 139 10.63 -12.69 22.74
C LYS A 139 11.97 -13.17 22.20
N GLU A 140 11.99 -14.38 21.64
CA GLU A 140 13.21 -14.96 21.07
C GLU A 140 13.72 -14.10 19.93
N THR A 141 12.88 -13.77 18.94
CA THR A 141 13.32 -13.00 17.76
C THR A 141 13.86 -11.61 18.11
N ILE A 142 13.27 -10.93 19.10
CA ILE A 142 13.68 -9.58 19.52
C ILE A 142 15.06 -9.60 20.19
N GLN A 143 15.40 -10.66 20.92
CA GLN A 143 16.75 -10.81 21.51
C GLN A 143 17.85 -10.88 20.45
N PHE A 144 17.52 -11.26 19.21
CA PHE A 144 18.43 -11.23 18.07
C PHE A 144 18.29 -9.95 17.22
N GLY A 145 17.47 -8.98 17.65
CA GLY A 145 17.29 -7.71 16.96
C GLY A 145 16.28 -7.73 15.82
N VAL A 146 15.41 -8.76 15.77
CA VAL A 146 14.37 -8.92 14.76
C VAL A 146 12.99 -8.91 15.44
N GLY A 147 12.23 -7.84 15.24
CA GLY A 147 10.82 -7.80 15.64
C GLY A 147 9.90 -8.25 14.51
N TYR A 148 8.68 -8.66 14.83
CA TYR A 148 7.63 -8.81 13.84
C TYR A 148 6.29 -8.25 14.32
N LEU A 149 5.49 -7.77 13.37
CA LEU A 149 4.16 -7.19 13.61
C LEU A 149 3.14 -7.86 12.69
N HIS A 150 2.06 -8.32 13.30
CA HIS A 150 0.86 -8.72 12.59
C HIS A 150 -0.37 -8.41 13.45
N GLU A 151 -1.53 -8.32 12.82
CA GLU A 151 -2.81 -7.95 13.44
C GLU A 151 -3.32 -8.93 14.50
N GLY A 152 -2.66 -10.08 14.63
CA GLY A 152 -2.94 -11.09 15.66
C GLY A 152 -2.16 -10.91 16.98
N LEU A 153 -1.17 -10.01 17.03
CA LEU A 153 -0.44 -9.70 18.26
C LEU A 153 -1.27 -8.83 19.20
N SER A 154 -1.02 -8.93 20.50
CA SER A 154 -1.66 -8.04 21.47
C SER A 154 -1.22 -6.59 21.27
N SER A 155 -2.07 -5.62 21.61
CA SER A 155 -1.72 -4.20 21.49
C SER A 155 -0.45 -3.86 22.25
N THR A 156 -0.27 -4.43 23.44
CA THR A 156 0.93 -4.28 24.25
C THR A 156 2.19 -4.77 23.52
N ASP A 157 2.14 -5.96 22.90
CA ASP A 157 3.29 -6.49 22.14
C ASP A 157 3.61 -5.61 20.92
N GLN A 158 2.58 -5.13 20.22
CA GLN A 158 2.76 -4.23 19.08
C GLN A 158 3.41 -2.91 19.51
N ASP A 159 2.97 -2.33 20.62
CA ASP A 159 3.52 -1.08 21.17
C ASP A 159 4.98 -1.24 21.60
N ILE A 160 5.33 -2.38 22.23
CA ILE A 160 6.70 -2.70 22.58
C ILE A 160 7.58 -2.80 21.33
N VAL A 161 7.17 -3.56 20.31
CA VAL A 161 7.95 -3.71 19.07
C VAL A 161 8.13 -2.37 18.35
N LYS A 162 7.07 -1.55 18.25
CA LYS A 162 7.15 -0.21 17.66
C LYS A 162 8.16 0.66 18.40
N THR A 163 8.08 0.70 19.73
CA THR A 163 8.99 1.48 20.57
C THR A 163 10.44 1.03 20.37
N LEU A 164 10.71 -0.27 20.45
CA LEU A 164 12.05 -0.84 20.27
C LEU A 164 12.64 -0.55 18.88
N PHE A 165 11.80 -0.48 17.85
CA PHE A 165 12.25 -0.14 16.50
C PHE A 165 12.52 1.36 16.34
N GLU A 166 11.65 2.23 16.87
CA GLU A 166 11.82 3.68 16.81
C GLU A 166 13.02 4.18 17.62
N THR A 167 13.28 3.61 18.79
CA THR A 167 14.47 3.91 19.60
C THR A 167 15.75 3.33 19.02
N GLY A 168 15.64 2.44 18.02
CA GLY A 168 16.76 1.76 17.40
C GLY A 168 17.39 0.71 18.30
N CYS A 169 16.63 0.06 19.19
CA CYS A 169 17.09 -1.14 19.91
C CYS A 169 17.21 -2.33 18.93
N ILE A 170 16.20 -2.48 18.07
CA ILE A 170 16.14 -3.51 17.04
C ILE A 170 16.30 -2.88 15.65
N GLN A 171 17.02 -3.55 14.76
CA GLN A 171 17.26 -3.05 13.42
C GLN A 171 16.17 -3.46 12.42
N VAL A 172 15.60 -4.66 12.58
CA VAL A 172 14.71 -5.25 11.58
C VAL A 172 13.31 -5.44 12.15
N CYS A 173 12.29 -5.03 11.40
CA CYS A 173 10.89 -5.31 11.71
C CYS A 173 10.20 -5.99 10.53
N VAL A 174 9.67 -7.20 10.73
CA VAL A 174 8.89 -7.93 9.72
C VAL A 174 7.41 -7.67 9.92
N MET A 175 6.71 -7.16 8.93
CA MET A 175 5.30 -6.76 9.03
C MET A 175 4.41 -7.51 8.04
N SER A 176 3.21 -7.92 8.47
CA SER A 176 2.20 -8.39 7.53
C SER A 176 1.74 -7.25 6.60
N SER A 177 1.41 -7.60 5.36
CA SER A 177 0.93 -6.66 4.33
C SER A 177 -0.30 -5.87 4.77
N THR A 178 -1.19 -6.50 5.55
CA THR A 178 -2.40 -5.90 6.12
C THR A 178 -2.12 -4.75 7.09
N MET A 179 -0.92 -4.65 7.65
CA MET A 179 -0.53 -3.62 8.62
C MET A 179 0.04 -2.34 7.98
N CYS A 180 0.19 -2.29 6.64
CA CYS A 180 0.83 -1.16 5.94
C CYS A 180 0.10 0.20 6.07
N TRP A 181 -1.16 0.22 6.49
CA TRP A 181 -1.91 1.47 6.69
C TRP A 181 -1.98 1.91 8.15
N GLY A 182 -1.68 1.03 9.10
CA GLY A 182 -2.01 1.22 10.53
C GLY A 182 -0.83 1.51 11.45
N VAL A 183 0.39 1.58 10.91
CA VAL A 183 1.61 1.58 11.74
C VAL A 183 2.47 2.81 11.40
N PRO A 184 2.75 3.70 12.37
CA PRO A 184 3.48 4.94 12.12
C PRO A 184 5.02 4.75 12.13
N LEU A 185 5.51 3.63 11.62
CA LEU A 185 6.95 3.37 11.54
C LEU A 185 7.56 3.92 10.26
N SER A 186 8.86 4.21 10.29
CA SER A 186 9.63 4.58 9.11
C SER A 186 11.04 3.99 9.18
N ALA A 187 11.57 3.63 8.01
CA ALA A 187 12.80 2.87 7.88
C ALA A 187 13.68 3.44 6.77
N HIS A 188 14.97 3.08 6.80
CA HIS A 188 15.87 3.39 5.69
C HIS A 188 15.63 2.46 4.50
N LEU A 189 15.45 1.17 4.81
CA LEU A 189 15.23 0.11 3.85
C LEU A 189 13.82 -0.46 4.04
N VAL A 190 13.09 -0.61 2.94
CA VAL A 190 11.88 -1.44 2.89
C VAL A 190 12.11 -2.60 1.94
N VAL A 191 11.87 -3.82 2.40
CA VAL A 191 11.83 -5.01 1.54
C VAL A 191 10.39 -5.48 1.43
N VAL A 192 9.84 -5.54 0.22
CA VAL A 192 8.54 -6.17 -0.03
C VAL A 192 8.80 -7.59 -0.51
N MET A 193 8.62 -8.55 0.39
CA MET A 193 8.89 -9.97 0.15
C MET A 193 7.61 -10.67 -0.31
N GLY A 194 7.48 -10.86 -1.62
CA GLY A 194 6.29 -11.41 -2.24
C GLY A 194 5.21 -10.34 -2.43
N THR A 195 4.72 -10.20 -3.66
CA THR A 195 3.74 -9.18 -4.06
C THR A 195 2.33 -9.75 -4.27
N GLN A 196 2.05 -10.91 -3.67
CA GLN A 196 0.81 -11.65 -3.86
C GLN A 196 0.26 -12.13 -2.52
N TYR A 197 -1.06 -12.18 -2.40
CA TYR A 197 -1.77 -12.81 -1.30
C TYR A 197 -2.69 -13.90 -1.81
N TYR A 198 -3.12 -14.79 -0.93
CA TYR A 198 -4.11 -15.81 -1.26
C TYR A 198 -5.52 -15.24 -1.05
N ASP A 199 -6.32 -15.20 -2.12
CA ASP A 199 -7.73 -14.84 -2.06
C ASP A 199 -8.57 -16.12 -1.95
N GLY A 200 -9.19 -16.32 -0.78
CA GLY A 200 -10.04 -17.47 -0.50
C GLY A 200 -11.37 -17.46 -1.26
N ARG A 201 -11.78 -16.34 -1.86
CA ARG A 201 -13.01 -16.26 -2.67
C ARG A 201 -12.79 -16.88 -4.04
N GLU A 202 -11.69 -16.50 -4.69
CA GLU A 202 -11.29 -16.98 -6.02
C GLU A 202 -10.43 -18.25 -5.95
N ASN A 203 -10.07 -18.71 -4.74
CA ASN A 203 -9.12 -19.81 -4.49
C ASN A 203 -7.79 -19.65 -5.26
N ALA A 204 -7.34 -18.41 -5.45
CA ALA A 204 -6.20 -18.06 -6.28
C ALA A 204 -5.26 -17.08 -5.57
N HIS A 205 -4.02 -17.00 -6.04
CA HIS A 205 -3.10 -15.96 -5.61
C HIS A 205 -3.29 -14.70 -6.45
N SER A 206 -3.71 -13.62 -5.79
CA SER A 206 -3.92 -12.31 -6.40
C SER A 206 -2.76 -11.38 -6.06
N ASP A 207 -2.39 -10.50 -6.99
CA ASP A 207 -1.39 -9.47 -6.72
C ASP A 207 -1.90 -8.42 -5.73
N TYR A 208 -0.98 -7.78 -5.01
CA TYR A 208 -1.35 -6.65 -4.16
C TYR A 208 -1.92 -5.51 -5.00
N PRO A 209 -2.91 -4.78 -4.45
CA PRO A 209 -3.26 -3.47 -4.95
C PRO A 209 -2.02 -2.58 -5.01
N VAL A 210 -1.87 -1.83 -6.11
CA VAL A 210 -0.74 -0.90 -6.29
C VAL A 210 -0.70 0.13 -5.16
N THR A 211 -1.86 0.53 -4.63
CA THR A 211 -1.97 1.44 -3.49
C THR A 211 -1.25 0.92 -2.24
N ASP A 212 -1.38 -0.38 -1.96
CA ASP A 212 -0.74 -1.01 -0.79
C ASP A 212 0.77 -1.10 -1.01
N LEU A 213 1.19 -1.43 -2.23
CA LEU A 213 2.62 -1.44 -2.57
C LEU A 213 3.24 -0.04 -2.45
N LEU A 214 2.58 1.00 -2.95
CA LEU A 214 3.02 2.40 -2.80
C LEU A 214 3.09 2.83 -1.33
N GLN A 215 2.11 2.39 -0.53
CA GLN A 215 2.08 2.65 0.91
C GLN A 215 3.25 1.97 1.61
N MET A 216 3.51 0.69 1.34
CA MET A 216 4.67 -0.05 1.85
C MET A 216 5.99 0.64 1.49
N MET A 217 6.15 1.05 0.23
CA MET A 217 7.32 1.81 -0.22
C MET A 217 7.45 3.17 0.48
N GLY A 218 6.33 3.77 0.91
CA GLY A 218 6.29 5.02 1.66
C GLY A 218 6.99 4.93 3.03
N TYR A 219 7.10 3.73 3.62
CA TYR A 219 7.84 3.52 4.87
C TYR A 219 9.35 3.76 4.72
N ALA A 220 9.89 3.69 3.50
CA ALA A 220 11.32 3.94 3.21
C ALA A 220 11.64 5.45 3.16
N SER A 221 11.15 6.21 4.15
CA SER A 221 11.26 7.66 4.19
C SER A 221 11.49 8.13 5.63
N ARG A 222 12.69 8.63 5.91
CA ARG A 222 13.06 9.23 7.20
C ARG A 222 13.58 10.65 6.98
N PRO A 223 12.68 11.63 6.81
CA PRO A 223 13.08 13.01 6.54
C PRO A 223 13.97 13.54 7.67
N LEU A 224 14.92 14.41 7.34
CA LEU A 224 15.92 14.99 8.25
C LEU A 224 16.98 14.01 8.79
N VAL A 225 16.79 12.70 8.65
CA VAL A 225 17.72 11.67 9.14
C VAL A 225 18.51 11.05 8.00
N ASP A 226 17.83 10.61 6.93
CA ASP A 226 18.46 9.98 5.78
C ASP A 226 18.46 10.88 4.55
N ASN A 227 19.54 10.80 3.77
CA ASN A 227 19.66 11.48 2.48
C ASN A 227 18.91 10.77 1.33
N PHE A 228 18.71 9.45 1.46
CA PHE A 228 17.99 8.62 0.51
C PHE A 228 17.37 7.44 1.25
N GLY A 229 16.23 6.94 0.75
CA GLY A 229 15.61 5.70 1.16
C GLY A 229 15.86 4.61 0.12
N LYS A 230 15.77 3.35 0.52
CA LYS A 230 15.91 2.20 -0.37
C LYS A 230 14.69 1.30 -0.29
N CYS A 231 14.22 0.82 -1.43
CA CYS A 231 13.20 -0.19 -1.49
C CYS A 231 13.65 -1.36 -2.36
N VAL A 232 13.47 -2.58 -1.86
CA VAL A 232 13.72 -3.82 -2.60
C VAL A 232 12.40 -4.58 -2.71
N ILE A 233 11.97 -4.88 -3.94
CA ILE A 233 10.73 -5.62 -4.20
C ILE A 233 11.12 -6.98 -4.75
N LEU A 234 10.74 -8.03 -4.03
CA LEU A 234 10.89 -9.42 -4.44
C LEU A 234 9.55 -9.91 -4.98
N CYS A 235 9.49 -10.14 -6.29
CA CYS A 235 8.25 -10.55 -6.96
C CYS A 235 8.46 -11.82 -7.79
N HIS A 236 7.36 -12.39 -8.27
CA HIS A 236 7.42 -13.43 -9.30
C HIS A 236 7.97 -12.82 -10.60
N THR A 237 8.89 -13.52 -11.29
CA THR A 237 9.59 -13.01 -12.48
C THR A 237 8.68 -12.40 -13.55
N PRO A 238 7.53 -13.00 -13.92
CA PRO A 238 6.62 -12.43 -14.91
C PRO A 238 6.09 -11.03 -14.53
N HIS A 239 5.94 -10.74 -13.24
CA HIS A 239 5.37 -9.46 -12.77
C HIS A 239 6.42 -8.36 -12.64
N LYS A 240 7.71 -8.67 -12.82
CA LYS A 240 8.80 -7.69 -12.72
C LYS A 240 8.64 -6.54 -13.71
N VAL A 241 8.25 -6.84 -14.95
CA VAL A 241 8.07 -5.82 -16.01
C VAL A 241 6.90 -4.90 -15.68
N TYR A 242 5.80 -5.48 -15.15
CA TYR A 242 4.66 -4.74 -14.63
C TYR A 242 5.13 -3.73 -13.58
N TYR A 243 5.69 -4.18 -12.46
CA TYR A 243 6.11 -3.28 -11.38
C TYR A 243 7.15 -2.24 -11.83
N LYS A 244 8.08 -2.61 -12.72
CA LYS A 244 9.07 -1.64 -13.24
C LYS A 244 8.39 -0.48 -13.97
N LYS A 245 7.35 -0.73 -14.77
CA LYS A 245 6.61 0.33 -15.47
C LYS A 245 5.80 1.18 -14.49
N PHE A 246 5.02 0.52 -13.62
CA PHE A 246 4.07 1.21 -12.73
C PHE A 246 4.69 2.02 -11.61
N LEU A 247 5.91 1.71 -11.16
CA LEU A 247 6.55 2.45 -10.07
C LEU A 247 7.25 3.74 -10.52
N HIS A 248 7.54 3.87 -11.81
CA HIS A 248 8.18 5.06 -12.38
C HIS A 248 7.15 6.00 -13.04
N GLU A 249 6.01 5.46 -13.48
CA GLU A 249 4.92 6.22 -14.07
C GLU A 249 3.80 6.45 -13.04
N ALA A 250 3.14 7.61 -13.09
CA ALA A 250 2.00 7.88 -12.22
C ALA A 250 0.82 6.95 -12.58
N PHE A 251 0.03 6.56 -11.57
CA PHE A 251 -1.06 5.60 -11.80
C PHE A 251 -2.32 6.30 -12.35
N PRO A 252 -2.98 5.77 -13.40
CA PRO A 252 -4.28 6.27 -13.84
C PRO A 252 -5.38 5.76 -12.92
N VAL A 253 -6.19 6.67 -12.37
CA VAL A 253 -7.31 6.31 -11.48
C VAL A 253 -8.60 6.22 -12.29
N GLU A 254 -9.25 5.06 -12.23
CA GLU A 254 -10.56 4.83 -12.86
C GLU A 254 -11.66 4.69 -11.81
N SER A 255 -12.87 5.14 -12.16
CA SER A 255 -14.04 4.94 -11.31
C SER A 255 -14.60 3.52 -11.41
N HIS A 256 -14.74 2.84 -10.28
CA HIS A 256 -15.44 1.56 -10.16
C HIS A 256 -16.91 1.72 -9.70
N LEU A 257 -17.46 2.95 -9.73
CA LEU A 257 -18.81 3.23 -9.22
C LEU A 257 -19.90 2.39 -9.91
N HIS A 258 -19.69 2.03 -11.18
CA HIS A 258 -20.64 1.22 -11.94
C HIS A 258 -20.91 -0.18 -11.36
N HIS A 259 -20.00 -0.75 -10.58
CA HIS A 259 -20.23 -2.03 -9.90
C HIS A 259 -21.10 -1.89 -8.64
N TYR A 260 -21.13 -0.71 -8.03
CA TYR A 260 -21.77 -0.43 -6.74
C TYR A 260 -22.83 0.69 -6.86
N LEU A 261 -23.37 0.90 -8.06
CA LEU A 261 -24.25 2.03 -8.32
C LEU A 261 -25.61 1.90 -7.61
N HIS A 262 -26.12 0.67 -7.50
CA HIS A 262 -27.42 0.36 -6.90
C HIS A 262 -27.55 0.88 -5.46
N ASP A 263 -26.54 0.66 -4.62
CA ASP A 263 -26.56 1.12 -3.23
C ASP A 263 -26.60 2.65 -3.13
N ASN A 264 -25.79 3.32 -3.95
CA ASN A 264 -25.70 4.78 -3.96
C ASN A 264 -26.99 5.42 -4.49
N LEU A 265 -27.57 4.88 -5.57
CA LEU A 265 -28.85 5.36 -6.10
C LEU A 265 -29.99 5.15 -5.09
N ASN A 266 -30.07 3.97 -4.49
CA ASN A 266 -31.10 3.68 -3.49
C ASN A 266 -31.02 4.65 -2.29
N ALA A 267 -29.80 4.95 -1.81
CA ALA A 267 -29.62 5.93 -0.74
C ALA A 267 -30.14 7.32 -1.13
N GLU A 268 -29.80 7.82 -2.32
CA GLU A 268 -30.23 9.15 -2.79
C GLU A 268 -31.74 9.22 -3.12
N VAL A 269 -32.36 8.10 -3.52
CA VAL A 269 -33.82 7.99 -3.67
C VAL A 269 -34.52 8.08 -2.31
N VAL A 270 -34.00 7.38 -1.29
CA VAL A 270 -34.58 7.42 0.07
C VAL A 270 -34.44 8.80 0.71
N VAL A 271 -33.34 9.51 0.45
CA VAL A 271 -33.13 10.90 0.90
C VAL A 271 -34.05 11.88 0.15
N GLY A 272 -34.59 11.47 -1.00
CA GLY A 272 -35.48 12.28 -1.84
C GLY A 272 -34.74 13.23 -2.79
N VAL A 273 -33.44 13.02 -2.99
CA VAL A 273 -32.61 13.75 -3.98
C VAL A 273 -32.94 13.28 -5.40
N ILE A 274 -33.15 11.97 -5.57
CA ILE A 274 -33.55 11.38 -6.84
C ILE A 274 -35.02 10.99 -6.76
N GLN A 275 -35.89 11.70 -7.48
CA GLN A 275 -37.33 11.42 -7.51
C GLN A 275 -37.77 10.85 -8.86
N ASN A 276 -37.02 11.15 -9.92
CA ASN A 276 -37.29 10.69 -11.27
C ASN A 276 -35.99 10.23 -11.97
N LYS A 277 -36.13 9.63 -13.16
CA LYS A 277 -34.99 9.13 -13.94
C LYS A 277 -34.04 10.24 -14.40
N GLN A 278 -34.57 11.43 -14.72
CA GLN A 278 -33.73 12.56 -15.10
C GLN A 278 -32.83 12.98 -13.93
N ASP A 279 -33.36 13.01 -12.71
CA ASP A 279 -32.56 13.30 -11.51
C ASP A 279 -31.45 12.27 -11.31
N ALA A 280 -31.67 11.00 -11.68
CA ALA A 280 -30.66 9.95 -11.59
C ALA A 280 -29.52 10.18 -12.59
N VAL A 281 -29.85 10.56 -13.84
CA VAL A 281 -28.84 10.96 -14.83
C VAL A 281 -28.09 12.20 -14.37
N ASP A 282 -28.81 13.20 -13.86
CA ASP A 282 -28.23 14.44 -13.34
C ASP A 282 -27.29 14.16 -12.17
N TYR A 283 -27.66 13.28 -11.23
CA TYR A 283 -26.81 12.81 -10.15
C TYR A 283 -25.51 12.18 -10.67
N LEU A 284 -25.60 11.31 -11.69
CA LEU A 284 -24.43 10.69 -12.30
C LEU A 284 -23.47 11.74 -12.88
N THR A 285 -23.95 12.88 -13.40
CA THR A 285 -23.06 13.94 -13.91
C THR A 285 -22.13 14.54 -12.84
N TRP A 286 -22.50 14.46 -11.56
CA TRP A 286 -21.68 14.93 -10.43
C TRP A 286 -20.60 13.94 -9.99
N THR A 287 -20.61 12.73 -10.54
CA THR A 287 -19.68 11.66 -10.15
C THR A 287 -18.44 11.61 -11.04
N PHE A 288 -17.39 10.94 -10.57
CA PHE A 288 -16.17 10.78 -11.36
C PHE A 288 -16.38 9.87 -12.59
N ILE A 289 -17.34 8.94 -12.54
CA ILE A 289 -17.68 8.07 -13.66
C ILE A 289 -18.32 8.83 -14.83
N TYR A 290 -18.78 10.07 -14.69
CA TYR A 290 -19.23 10.84 -15.85
C TYR A 290 -18.05 11.31 -16.72
N ARG A 291 -16.89 11.56 -16.11
CA ARG A 291 -15.73 12.15 -16.80
C ARG A 291 -14.85 11.12 -17.48
N ARG A 292 -14.58 10.01 -16.79
CA ARG A 292 -13.64 8.97 -17.25
C ARG A 292 -14.03 8.20 -18.52
N PRO A 293 -15.30 7.92 -18.82
CA PRO A 293 -15.64 7.09 -19.97
C PRO A 293 -15.31 7.75 -21.32
N THR A 294 -15.27 9.08 -21.39
CA THR A 294 -14.79 9.80 -22.58
C THR A 294 -13.28 9.67 -22.79
N GLN A 295 -12.52 9.46 -21.71
CA GLN A 295 -11.06 9.36 -21.73
C GLN A 295 -10.57 7.92 -21.91
N ASN A 296 -11.31 6.94 -21.38
CA ASN A 296 -10.99 5.52 -21.47
C ASN A 296 -12.26 4.66 -21.69
N PRO A 297 -12.89 4.75 -22.87
CA PRO A 297 -14.19 4.11 -23.14
C PRO A 297 -14.15 2.58 -22.99
N ASN A 298 -13.05 1.95 -23.41
CA ASN A 298 -12.89 0.50 -23.37
C ASN A 298 -12.96 -0.06 -21.94
N TYR A 299 -12.43 0.67 -20.96
CA TYR A 299 -12.52 0.27 -19.55
C TYR A 299 -13.97 0.20 -19.05
N TYR A 300 -14.86 1.04 -19.59
CA TYR A 300 -16.27 1.10 -19.25
C TYR A 300 -17.17 0.29 -20.18
N ASN A 301 -16.60 -0.46 -21.14
CA ASN A 301 -17.32 -1.15 -22.21
C ASN A 301 -18.19 -0.21 -23.08
N LEU A 302 -17.69 1.00 -23.35
CA LEU A 302 -18.31 1.93 -24.30
C LEU A 302 -17.83 1.67 -25.72
N LEU A 303 -18.77 1.68 -26.67
CA LEU A 303 -18.50 1.50 -28.10
C LEU A 303 -18.08 2.81 -28.80
N GLY A 304 -18.29 3.96 -28.16
CA GLY A 304 -17.99 5.27 -28.71
C GLY A 304 -17.89 6.36 -27.62
N VAL A 305 -17.38 7.52 -28.01
CA VAL A 305 -17.16 8.69 -27.13
C VAL A 305 -18.10 9.85 -27.45
N SER A 306 -19.08 9.66 -28.34
CA SER A 306 -20.02 10.73 -28.66
C SER A 306 -20.94 11.01 -27.47
N HIS A 307 -21.50 12.23 -27.41
CA HIS A 307 -22.49 12.58 -26.39
C HIS A 307 -23.68 11.62 -26.38
N ARG A 308 -24.04 11.09 -27.57
CA ARG A 308 -25.10 10.10 -27.71
C ARG A 308 -24.70 8.76 -27.09
N ASP A 309 -23.50 8.25 -27.38
CA ASP A 309 -23.02 6.99 -26.81
C ASP A 309 -22.90 7.06 -25.29
N LEU A 310 -22.46 8.21 -24.76
CA LEU A 310 -22.37 8.44 -23.32
C LEU A 310 -23.77 8.47 -22.68
N SER A 311 -24.71 9.21 -23.29
CA SER A 311 -26.10 9.29 -22.83
C SER A 311 -26.78 7.93 -22.88
N ASP A 312 -26.59 7.18 -23.96
CA ASP A 312 -27.14 5.86 -24.16
C ASP A 312 -26.53 4.86 -23.16
N HIS A 313 -25.23 4.95 -22.85
CA HIS A 313 -24.61 4.09 -21.84
C HIS A 313 -25.09 4.37 -20.41
N LEU A 314 -25.26 5.64 -20.07
CA LEU A 314 -25.81 6.05 -18.77
C LEU A 314 -27.27 5.62 -18.63
N SER A 315 -28.05 5.66 -19.73
CA SER A 315 -29.47 5.30 -19.75
C SER A 315 -29.71 3.78 -19.86
N CYS A 316 -28.94 3.05 -20.66
CA CYS A 316 -29.09 1.60 -20.88
C CYS A 316 -28.74 0.78 -19.64
N ARG A 317 -27.93 1.31 -18.72
CA ARG A 317 -27.69 0.65 -17.44
C ARG A 317 -28.91 0.61 -16.53
N GLU A 318 -30.01 1.30 -16.87
CA GLU A 318 -31.32 1.12 -16.24
C GLU A 318 -32.07 -0.14 -16.70
N HIS A 319 -31.68 -0.77 -17.82
CA HIS A 319 -32.48 -1.84 -18.44
C HIS A 319 -31.97 -3.27 -18.21
N ASN A 320 -30.77 -3.44 -17.64
CA ASN A 320 -30.15 -4.76 -17.45
C ASN A 320 -29.98 -5.16 -15.97
N GLN A 321 -30.88 -4.68 -15.10
CA GLN A 321 -31.12 -5.25 -13.77
C GLN A 321 -32.61 -5.46 -13.56
#